data_AF-A0AAJ0XG35-F1
#
_entry.id   AF-A0AAJ0XG35-F1
#
_cell.length_a   1.000
_cell.length_b   1.000
_cell.length_c   1.000
_cell.angle_alpha   90.00
_cell.angle_beta   90.00
_cell.angle_gamma   90.00
#
_symmetry.space_group_name_H-M   'P 1'
#
loop_
_entity.id
_entity.type
_entity.pdbx_description
1 polymer ?
#
loop_
_entity_poly.entity_id
_entity_poly.type
_entity_poly.pdbx_seq_one_letter_code
_entity_poly.pdbx_strand_id
1 'polypeptide(L)'
;MGCETQPIVGFGPVLELEQLQALVADSDWEAIVAADIDCGEPSDTCAEVHAIRADACLRLAIQLPVDASATRGRTRQLLDAAESGYRQALLLHHSSASPSMASYHGGLLLTLSERRNRLDASVRERTLDRENQKLLAAANQARAQVPDSALGFIYTASALLYHALLKESGGNRCQGLGQAEAMLKQTPAPPAELMNDHQRLQTLIEQELRKSHCAQAPGPA
;
A
#
# COMPACT_ATOMS: atom_id res chain seq x y z
N MET A 1 -31.59 0.84 4.23
CA MET A 1 -31.47 1.47 2.91
C MET A 1 -30.02 1.30 2.48
N GLY A 2 -29.76 0.35 1.58
CA GLY A 2 -28.41 0.08 1.10
C GLY A 2 -28.09 1.02 -0.05
N CYS A 3 -27.16 1.96 0.16
CA CYS A 3 -26.48 2.59 -0.96
C CYS A 3 -25.58 1.53 -1.58
N GLU A 4 -26.08 0.85 -2.61
CA GLU A 4 -25.22 0.07 -3.51
C GLU A 4 -24.29 1.07 -4.20
N THR A 5 -23.05 1.15 -3.71
CA THR A 5 -21.97 1.87 -4.36
C THR A 5 -21.70 1.20 -5.70
N GLN A 6 -22.14 1.84 -6.78
CA GLN A 6 -21.77 1.45 -8.14
C GLN A 6 -20.23 1.47 -8.26
N PRO A 7 -19.61 0.49 -8.93
CA PRO A 7 -18.18 0.55 -9.24
C PRO A 7 -17.90 1.82 -10.06
N ILE A 8 -16.71 2.41 -9.89
CA ILE A 8 -16.23 3.45 -10.82
C ILE A 8 -15.95 2.73 -12.13
N VAL A 9 -16.97 2.61 -12.98
CA VAL A 9 -16.82 2.16 -14.36
C VAL A 9 -16.38 3.39 -15.15
N GLY A 10 -15.22 3.33 -15.80
CA GLY A 10 -14.77 4.39 -16.70
C GLY A 10 -15.76 4.50 -17.86
N PHE A 11 -16.52 5.58 -17.92
CA PHE A 11 -17.29 5.96 -19.10
C PHE A 11 -16.68 7.19 -19.78
N GLY A 12 -15.46 7.57 -19.39
CA GLY A 12 -14.71 8.66 -19.99
C GLY A 12 -14.09 8.27 -21.33
N PRO A 13 -13.45 9.24 -22.01
CA PRO A 13 -12.72 8.95 -23.24
C PRO A 13 -11.60 7.95 -22.99
N VAL A 14 -11.32 7.12 -23.99
CA VAL A 14 -10.06 6.36 -24.05
C VAL A 14 -8.94 7.37 -24.23
N LEU A 15 -7.97 7.37 -23.31
CA LEU A 15 -6.82 8.26 -23.35
C LEU A 15 -5.55 7.46 -23.62
N GLU A 16 -4.74 7.97 -24.54
CA GLU A 16 -3.40 7.47 -24.82
C GLU A 16 -2.41 7.92 -23.73
N LEU A 17 -1.27 7.23 -23.62
CA LEU A 17 -0.25 7.53 -22.61
C LEU A 17 0.19 9.00 -22.62
N GLU A 18 0.41 9.59 -23.80
CA GLU A 18 0.82 11.00 -23.93
C GLU A 18 -0.25 11.96 -23.37
N GLN A 19 -1.52 11.65 -23.57
CA GLN A 19 -2.63 12.46 -23.05
C GLN A 19 -2.73 12.33 -21.53
N LEU A 20 -2.54 11.12 -21.00
CA LEU A 20 -2.48 10.88 -19.56
C LEU A 20 -1.30 11.63 -18.92
N GLN A 21 -0.13 11.62 -19.55
CA GLN A 21 1.04 12.36 -19.08
C GLN A 21 0.81 13.88 -19.07
N ALA A 22 0.09 14.42 -20.06
CA ALA A 22 -0.32 15.83 -20.04
C ALA A 22 -1.23 16.15 -18.83
N LEU A 23 -2.22 15.29 -18.56
CA LEU A 23 -3.08 15.46 -17.37
C LEU A 23 -2.31 15.31 -16.05
N VAL A 24 -1.29 14.44 -16.00
CA VAL A 24 -0.40 14.30 -14.84
C VAL A 24 0.37 15.61 -14.62
N ALA A 25 0.89 16.23 -15.68
CA ALA A 25 1.59 17.51 -15.60
C ALA A 25 0.67 18.64 -15.12
N ASP A 26 -0.60 18.63 -15.55
CA ASP A 26 -1.62 19.58 -15.13
C ASP A 26 -2.24 19.25 -13.76
N SER A 27 -1.85 18.12 -13.15
CA SER A 27 -2.43 17.60 -11.90
C SER A 27 -3.96 17.40 -11.94
N ASP A 28 -4.51 17.11 -13.13
CA ASP A 28 -5.93 16.82 -13.32
C ASP A 28 -6.23 15.35 -13.01
N TRP A 29 -6.16 15.00 -11.73
CA TRP A 29 -6.35 13.63 -11.26
C TRP A 29 -7.77 13.12 -11.50
N GLU A 30 -8.77 13.99 -11.47
CA GLU A 30 -10.17 13.60 -11.70
C GLU A 30 -10.40 13.17 -13.14
N ALA A 31 -9.83 13.90 -14.11
CA ALA A 31 -9.85 13.51 -15.52
C ALA A 31 -9.16 12.15 -15.75
N ILE A 32 -8.00 11.93 -15.11
CA ILE A 32 -7.30 10.64 -15.18
C ILE A 32 -8.13 9.50 -14.61
N VAL A 33 -8.81 9.69 -13.46
CA VAL A 33 -9.64 8.64 -12.87
C VAL A 33 -10.86 8.31 -13.74
N ALA A 34 -11.44 9.33 -14.38
CA ALA A 34 -12.59 9.18 -15.27
C ALA A 34 -12.25 8.54 -16.62
N ALA A 35 -10.99 8.63 -17.06
CA ALA A 35 -10.52 8.04 -18.31
C ALA A 35 -10.76 6.52 -18.37
N ASP A 36 -11.09 6.04 -19.56
CA ASP A 36 -11.11 4.61 -19.81
C ASP A 36 -9.72 4.12 -20.26
N ILE A 37 -9.38 2.89 -19.90
CA ILE A 37 -8.12 2.27 -20.30
C ILE A 37 -8.45 1.18 -21.30
N ASP A 38 -8.12 1.43 -22.57
CA ASP A 38 -8.09 0.40 -23.60
C ASP A 38 -6.64 0.04 -23.89
N CYS A 39 -6.25 -1.14 -23.41
CA CYS A 39 -4.98 -1.72 -23.78
C CYS A 39 -5.23 -2.86 -24.73
N GLY A 40 -4.68 -2.76 -25.94
CA GLY A 40 -4.64 -3.87 -26.89
C GLY A 40 -3.83 -5.06 -26.34
N GLU A 41 -2.53 -5.09 -26.65
CA GLU A 41 -1.65 -6.19 -26.18
C GLU A 41 -0.97 -5.86 -24.84
N PRO A 42 -0.72 -6.88 -23.98
CA PRO A 42 0.08 -6.71 -22.77
C PRO A 42 1.45 -6.12 -23.07
N SER A 43 1.76 -4.99 -22.44
CA SER A 43 3.02 -4.25 -22.67
C SER A 43 3.37 -3.41 -21.44
N ASP A 44 4.64 -3.00 -21.37
CA ASP A 44 5.11 -2.07 -20.32
C ASP A 44 4.41 -0.70 -20.43
N THR A 45 4.07 -0.25 -21.65
CA THR A 45 3.26 0.96 -21.87
C THR A 45 1.88 0.82 -21.25
N CYS A 46 1.21 -0.33 -21.44
CA CYS A 46 -0.09 -0.57 -20.81
C CYS A 46 0.03 -0.67 -19.27
N ALA A 47 1.11 -1.29 -18.76
CA ALA A 47 1.39 -1.29 -17.33
C ALA A 47 1.52 0.13 -16.77
N GLU A 48 2.20 1.02 -17.48
CA GLU A 48 2.34 2.43 -17.11
C GLU A 48 1.00 3.18 -17.10
N VAL A 49 0.14 2.97 -18.09
CA VAL A 49 -1.21 3.56 -18.14
C VAL A 49 -2.04 3.14 -16.91
N HIS A 50 -2.03 1.85 -16.57
CA HIS A 50 -2.70 1.35 -15.37
C HIS A 50 -2.12 1.94 -14.08
N ALA A 51 -0.80 2.09 -14.00
CA ALA A 51 -0.14 2.72 -12.86
C ALA A 51 -0.48 4.21 -12.73
N ILE A 52 -0.49 4.99 -13.81
CA ILE A 52 -0.87 6.41 -13.80
C ILE A 52 -2.29 6.59 -13.27
N ARG A 53 -3.24 5.77 -13.73
CA ARG A 53 -4.62 5.81 -13.21
C ARG A 53 -4.70 5.39 -11.75
N ALA A 54 -3.92 4.39 -11.35
CA ALA A 54 -3.85 3.96 -9.96
C ALA A 54 -3.29 5.06 -9.04
N ASP A 55 -2.22 5.75 -9.47
CA ASP A 55 -1.62 6.92 -8.83
C ASP A 55 -2.65 8.03 -8.63
N ALA A 56 -3.42 8.36 -9.68
CA ALA A 56 -4.47 9.39 -9.59
C ALA A 56 -5.56 9.00 -8.58
N CYS A 57 -6.01 7.75 -8.61
CA CYS A 57 -6.97 7.23 -7.64
C CYS A 57 -6.44 7.33 -6.19
N LEU A 58 -5.19 6.92 -5.97
CA LEU A 58 -4.54 6.96 -4.66
C LEU A 58 -4.37 8.40 -4.16
N ARG A 59 -3.94 9.33 -5.02
CA ARG A 59 -3.77 10.75 -4.68
C ARG A 59 -5.09 11.37 -4.25
N LEU A 60 -6.16 11.15 -5.02
CA LEU A 60 -7.50 11.62 -4.66
C LEU A 60 -7.98 10.98 -3.35
N ALA A 61 -7.73 9.68 -3.13
CA ALA A 61 -8.10 9.01 -1.88
C ALA A 61 -7.38 9.63 -0.66
N ILE A 62 -6.09 9.93 -0.79
CA ILE A 62 -5.27 10.54 0.27
C ILE A 62 -5.79 11.94 0.63
N GLN A 63 -6.20 12.73 -0.37
CA GLN A 63 -6.75 14.08 -0.16
C GLN A 63 -8.10 14.10 0.55
N LEU A 64 -8.87 13.00 0.52
CA LEU A 64 -10.15 12.92 1.21
C LEU A 64 -9.95 12.75 2.73
N PRO A 65 -10.69 13.53 3.56
CA PRO A 65 -10.62 13.42 5.02
C PRO A 65 -10.90 12.00 5.51
N VAL A 66 -10.16 11.56 6.53
CA VAL A 66 -10.28 10.20 7.11
C VAL A 66 -11.60 9.99 7.85
N ASP A 67 -12.09 11.03 8.54
CA ASP A 67 -13.23 10.90 9.48
C ASP A 67 -14.59 11.36 8.91
N ALA A 68 -14.63 11.80 7.65
CA ALA A 68 -15.87 12.25 7.04
C ALA A 68 -16.70 11.05 6.54
N SER A 69 -17.77 10.70 7.27
CA SER A 69 -18.69 9.63 6.87
C SER A 69 -19.22 9.79 5.43
N ALA A 70 -19.39 11.04 4.98
CA ALA A 70 -19.84 11.39 3.64
C ALA A 70 -18.85 10.98 2.51
N THR A 71 -17.54 10.95 2.79
CA THR A 71 -16.52 10.63 1.77
C THR A 71 -16.10 9.16 1.81
N ARG A 72 -16.47 8.43 2.86
CA ARG A 72 -16.04 7.04 3.11
C ARG A 72 -16.30 6.10 1.92
N GLY A 73 -17.46 6.23 1.28
CA GLY A 73 -17.80 5.44 0.07
C GLY A 73 -16.87 5.75 -1.10
N ARG A 74 -16.63 7.04 -1.37
CA ARG A 74 -15.73 7.50 -2.44
C ARG A 74 -14.28 7.10 -2.18
N THR A 75 -13.79 7.29 -0.95
CA THR A 75 -12.44 6.87 -0.55
C THR A 75 -12.24 5.38 -0.81
N ARG A 76 -13.23 4.54 -0.44
CA ARG A 76 -13.16 3.10 -0.70
C ARG A 76 -13.08 2.79 -2.20
N GLN A 77 -13.93 3.41 -3.02
CA GLN A 77 -13.91 3.22 -4.47
C GLN A 77 -12.58 3.62 -5.09
N LEU A 78 -12.01 4.75 -4.67
CA LEU A 78 -10.70 5.21 -5.14
C LEU A 78 -9.58 4.24 -4.72
N LEU A 79 -9.59 3.73 -3.49
CA LEU A 79 -8.60 2.73 -3.05
C LEU A 79 -8.80 1.36 -3.74
N ASP A 80 -10.04 0.99 -4.08
CA ASP A 80 -10.34 -0.23 -4.87
C ASP A 80 -9.76 -0.08 -6.29
N ALA A 81 -9.96 1.08 -6.91
CA ALA A 81 -9.41 1.39 -8.23
C ALA A 81 -7.88 1.44 -8.22
N ALA A 82 -7.26 2.08 -7.22
CA ALA A 82 -5.81 2.12 -7.06
C ALA A 82 -5.21 0.71 -6.90
N GLU A 83 -5.78 -0.12 -6.01
CA GLU A 83 -5.31 -1.49 -5.80
C GLU A 83 -5.40 -2.31 -7.08
N SER A 84 -6.53 -2.24 -7.79
CA SER A 84 -6.72 -2.93 -9.06
C SER A 84 -5.72 -2.47 -10.12
N GLY A 85 -5.51 -1.16 -10.24
CA GLY A 85 -4.60 -0.57 -11.24
C GLY A 85 -3.15 -0.98 -11.01
N TYR A 86 -2.62 -0.90 -9.78
CA TYR A 86 -1.25 -1.35 -9.52
C TYR A 86 -1.07 -2.86 -9.68
N ARG A 87 -2.06 -3.68 -9.30
CA ARG A 87 -2.00 -5.13 -9.57
C ARG A 87 -1.98 -5.42 -11.06
N GLN A 88 -2.76 -4.69 -11.85
CA GLN A 88 -2.76 -4.83 -13.30
C GLN A 88 -1.43 -4.37 -13.91
N ALA A 89 -0.87 -3.25 -13.43
CA ALA A 89 0.46 -2.79 -13.84
C ALA A 89 1.54 -3.85 -13.55
N LEU A 90 1.54 -4.46 -12.36
CA LEU A 90 2.47 -5.54 -12.01
C LEU A 90 2.29 -6.80 -12.86
N LEU A 91 1.06 -7.13 -13.26
CA LEU A 91 0.77 -8.29 -14.11
C LEU A 91 1.21 -8.08 -15.56
N LEU A 92 1.05 -6.86 -16.08
CA LEU A 92 1.39 -6.50 -17.46
C LEU A 92 2.84 -6.09 -17.64
N HIS A 93 3.59 -5.92 -16.55
CA HIS A 93 4.99 -5.55 -16.61
C HIS A 93 5.84 -6.77 -16.98
N HIS A 94 6.62 -6.64 -18.06
CA HIS A 94 7.42 -7.76 -18.58
C HIS A 94 8.89 -7.67 -18.14
N SER A 95 9.39 -6.46 -17.86
CA SER A 95 10.79 -6.25 -17.50
C SER A 95 11.04 -6.46 -16.00
N SER A 96 11.62 -7.62 -15.63
CA SER A 96 11.76 -8.04 -14.23
C SER A 96 12.69 -7.18 -13.35
N ALA A 97 13.45 -6.24 -13.91
CA ALA A 97 14.44 -5.43 -13.18
C ALA A 97 14.31 -3.92 -13.43
N SER A 98 13.15 -3.44 -13.87
CA SER A 98 12.96 -2.01 -14.15
C SER A 98 12.69 -1.21 -12.86
N PRO A 99 13.10 0.07 -12.78
CA PRO A 99 12.68 0.99 -11.72
C PRO A 99 11.16 1.09 -11.57
N SER A 100 10.40 0.90 -12.66
CA SER A 100 8.94 0.91 -12.66
C SER A 100 8.35 -0.21 -11.78
N MET A 101 8.98 -1.38 -11.72
CA MET A 101 8.52 -2.47 -10.85
C MET A 101 8.55 -2.07 -9.37
N ALA A 102 9.63 -1.40 -8.94
CA ALA A 102 9.75 -0.88 -7.58
C ALA A 102 8.64 0.15 -7.29
N SER A 103 8.38 1.05 -8.24
CA SER A 103 7.32 2.06 -8.13
C SER A 103 5.92 1.43 -8.04
N TYR A 104 5.61 0.42 -8.87
CA TYR A 104 4.29 -0.23 -8.85
C TYR A 104 4.05 -0.98 -7.54
N HIS A 105 5.07 -1.68 -7.02
CA HIS A 105 5.00 -2.27 -5.68
C HIS A 105 4.84 -1.20 -4.61
N GLY A 106 5.59 -0.10 -4.69
CA GLY A 106 5.48 1.02 -3.75
C GLY A 106 4.06 1.60 -3.70
N GLY A 107 3.45 1.83 -4.87
CA GLY A 107 2.07 2.31 -4.98
C GLY A 107 1.04 1.33 -4.44
N LEU A 108 1.19 0.03 -4.72
CA LEU A 108 0.32 -1.02 -4.16
C LEU A 108 0.41 -1.08 -2.64
N LEU A 109 1.64 -1.05 -2.09
CA LEU A 109 1.87 -1.11 -0.64
C LEU A 109 1.29 0.11 0.08
N LEU A 110 1.49 1.31 -0.48
CA LEU A 110 0.89 2.53 0.07
C LEU A 110 -0.64 2.45 0.03
N THR A 111 -1.22 1.99 -1.08
CA THR A 111 -2.68 1.80 -1.21
C THR A 111 -3.24 0.86 -0.14
N LEU A 112 -2.60 -0.29 0.07
CA LEU A 112 -3.03 -1.28 1.06
C LEU A 112 -2.83 -0.77 2.50
N SER A 113 -1.75 -0.03 2.76
CA SER A 113 -1.52 0.63 4.05
C SER A 113 -2.58 1.68 4.34
N GLU A 114 -2.89 2.55 3.38
CA GLU A 114 -3.96 3.55 3.50
C GLU A 114 -5.31 2.90 3.77
N ARG A 115 -5.64 1.82 3.04
CA ARG A 115 -6.87 1.07 3.27
C ARG A 115 -6.95 0.52 4.69
N ARG A 116 -5.87 -0.07 5.20
CA ARG A 116 -5.79 -0.58 6.58
C ARG A 116 -5.95 0.56 7.59
N ASN A 117 -5.23 1.65 7.42
CA ASN A 117 -5.15 2.75 8.39
C ASN A 117 -6.46 3.57 8.47
N ARG A 118 -7.27 3.56 7.40
CA ARG A 118 -8.56 4.26 7.34
C ARG A 118 -9.74 3.46 7.90
N LEU A 119 -9.51 2.22 8.34
CA LEU A 119 -10.55 1.47 9.03
C LEU A 119 -10.73 2.02 10.45
N ASP A 120 -11.97 2.38 10.79
CA ASP A 120 -12.29 2.93 12.11
C ASP A 120 -12.21 1.85 13.21
N ALA A 121 -12.12 2.29 14.47
CA ALA A 121 -12.05 1.40 15.62
C ALA A 121 -13.32 0.53 15.83
N SER A 122 -14.44 0.87 15.16
CA SER A 122 -15.68 0.08 15.20
C SER A 122 -15.69 -1.07 14.20
N VAL A 123 -14.73 -1.11 13.26
CA VAL A 123 -14.55 -2.20 12.33
C VAL A 123 -14.19 -3.48 13.10
N ARG A 124 -14.87 -4.58 12.77
CA ARG A 124 -14.59 -5.91 13.34
C ARG A 124 -13.13 -6.27 13.13
N GLU A 125 -12.45 -6.76 14.17
CA GLU A 125 -11.05 -7.22 14.15
C GLU A 125 -10.73 -8.09 12.93
N ARG A 126 -11.65 -8.97 12.53
CA ARG A 126 -11.51 -9.83 11.33
C ARG A 126 -11.30 -9.07 10.02
N THR A 127 -11.92 -7.90 9.85
CA THR A 127 -11.75 -7.08 8.65
C THR A 127 -10.39 -6.38 8.68
N LEU A 128 -10.00 -5.84 9.84
CA LEU A 128 -8.68 -5.24 10.04
C LEU A 128 -7.57 -6.24 9.76
N ASP A 129 -7.68 -7.45 10.31
CA ASP A 129 -6.69 -8.53 10.10
C ASP A 129 -6.62 -8.94 8.63
N ARG A 130 -7.76 -9.03 7.93
CA ARG A 130 -7.78 -9.32 6.48
C ARG A 130 -7.04 -8.28 5.66
N GLU A 131 -7.27 -6.99 5.89
CA GLU A 131 -6.57 -5.94 5.15
C GLU A 131 -5.07 -5.91 5.49
N ASN A 132 -4.71 -6.18 6.75
CA ASN A 132 -3.31 -6.32 7.15
C ASN A 132 -2.63 -7.55 6.52
N GLN A 133 -3.35 -8.67 6.36
CA GLN A 133 -2.84 -9.85 5.66
C GLN A 133 -2.59 -9.58 4.18
N LYS A 134 -3.45 -8.81 3.50
CA LYS A 134 -3.19 -8.38 2.11
C LYS A 134 -1.91 -7.55 2.01
N LEU A 135 -1.73 -6.59 2.92
CA LEU A 135 -0.51 -5.78 2.97
C LEU A 135 0.72 -6.65 3.18
N LEU A 136 0.67 -7.60 4.12
CA LEU A 136 1.78 -8.51 4.39
C LEU A 136 2.12 -9.39 3.19
N ALA A 137 1.12 -9.93 2.50
CA ALA A 137 1.32 -10.71 1.29
C ALA A 137 1.98 -9.89 0.17
N ALA A 138 1.48 -8.67 -0.09
CA ALA A 138 2.06 -7.76 -1.07
C ALA A 138 3.49 -7.34 -0.70
N ALA A 139 3.77 -7.09 0.58
CA ALA A 139 5.11 -6.71 1.04
C ALA A 139 6.10 -7.85 0.85
N ASN A 140 5.70 -9.09 1.14
CA ASN A 140 6.53 -10.27 0.88
C ASN A 140 6.80 -10.47 -0.62
N GLN A 141 5.79 -10.23 -1.47
CA GLN A 141 5.97 -10.27 -2.93
C GLN A 141 6.94 -9.19 -3.40
N ALA A 142 6.81 -7.95 -2.90
CA ALA A 142 7.73 -6.85 -3.22
C ALA A 142 9.17 -7.18 -2.82
N ARG A 143 9.40 -7.79 -1.64
CA ARG A 143 10.74 -8.25 -1.22
C ARG A 143 11.32 -9.32 -2.13
N ALA A 144 10.47 -10.23 -2.63
CA ALA A 144 10.92 -11.30 -3.52
C ALA A 144 11.27 -10.79 -4.93
N GLN A 145 10.51 -9.80 -5.42
CA GLN A 145 10.65 -9.28 -6.79
C GLN A 145 11.61 -8.08 -6.87
N VAL A 146 11.76 -7.32 -5.79
CA VAL A 146 12.60 -6.12 -5.71
C VAL A 146 13.46 -6.16 -4.43
N PRO A 147 14.35 -7.17 -4.27
CA PRO A 147 15.03 -7.44 -3.00
C PRO A 147 15.96 -6.32 -2.52
N ASP A 148 16.48 -5.51 -3.44
CA ASP A 148 17.35 -4.37 -3.12
C ASP A 148 16.57 -3.14 -2.63
N SER A 149 15.24 -3.16 -2.71
CA SER A 149 14.38 -2.08 -2.25
C SER A 149 14.02 -2.24 -0.77
N ALA A 150 14.13 -1.14 -0.02
CA ALA A 150 13.67 -1.06 1.37
C ALA A 150 12.15 -1.20 1.53
N LEU A 151 11.37 -0.95 0.47
CA LEU A 151 9.89 -0.90 0.51
C LEU A 151 9.29 -2.15 1.15
N GLY A 152 9.62 -3.32 0.61
CA GLY A 152 9.03 -4.57 1.08
C GLY A 152 9.36 -4.85 2.56
N PHE A 153 10.56 -4.51 3.02
CA PHE A 153 10.95 -4.68 4.43
C PHE A 153 10.19 -3.73 5.36
N ILE A 154 10.11 -2.45 5.01
CA ILE A 154 9.41 -1.42 5.79
C ILE A 154 7.92 -1.78 5.94
N TYR A 155 7.26 -2.17 4.84
CA TYR A 155 5.84 -2.52 4.88
C TYR A 155 5.57 -3.87 5.55
N THR A 156 6.48 -4.86 5.44
CA THR A 156 6.40 -6.09 6.25
C THR A 156 6.52 -5.77 7.74
N ALA A 157 7.48 -4.92 8.14
CA ALA A 157 7.62 -4.50 9.53
C ALA A 157 6.36 -3.77 10.05
N SER A 158 5.79 -2.88 9.25
CA SER A 158 4.53 -2.18 9.56
C SER A 158 3.38 -3.17 9.77
N ALA A 159 3.24 -4.18 8.91
CA ALA A 159 2.19 -5.19 9.01
C ALA A 159 2.36 -6.10 10.24
N LEU A 160 3.60 -6.47 10.58
CA LEU A 160 3.93 -7.28 11.76
C LEU A 160 3.69 -6.51 13.06
N LEU A 161 4.13 -5.25 13.12
CA LEU A 161 3.84 -4.35 14.25
C LEU A 161 2.34 -4.26 14.47
N TYR A 162 1.57 -4.00 13.41
CA TYR A 162 0.12 -3.88 13.51
C TYR A 162 -0.54 -5.18 14.00
N HIS A 163 -0.15 -6.33 13.44
CA HIS A 163 -0.66 -7.62 13.88
C HIS A 163 -0.36 -7.89 15.36
N ALA A 164 0.84 -7.52 15.83
CA ALA A 164 1.22 -7.65 17.24
C ALA A 164 0.37 -6.75 18.16
N LEU A 165 0.04 -5.54 17.71
CA LEU A 165 -0.79 -4.59 18.46
C LEU A 165 -2.24 -5.01 18.59
N LEU A 166 -2.77 -5.80 17.65
CA LEU A 166 -4.12 -6.37 17.76
C LEU A 166 -4.23 -7.48 18.82
N LYS A 167 -3.12 -8.03 19.32
CA LYS A 167 -3.13 -9.09 20.33
C LYS A 167 -3.11 -8.50 21.74
N GLU A 168 -4.12 -8.85 22.55
CA GLU A 168 -4.38 -8.22 23.85
C GLU A 168 -3.25 -8.38 24.87
N SER A 169 -2.46 -9.45 24.84
CA SER A 169 -1.17 -9.60 25.56
C SER A 169 -0.58 -11.01 25.36
N GLY A 170 0.70 -11.18 25.74
CA GLY A 170 1.36 -12.50 25.80
C GLY A 170 2.50 -12.72 24.79
N GLY A 171 3.03 -13.94 24.77
CA GLY A 171 4.22 -14.31 23.97
C GLY A 171 4.09 -14.00 22.47
N ASN A 172 2.89 -14.12 21.90
CA ASN A 172 2.63 -13.84 20.49
C ASN A 172 2.83 -12.36 20.13
N ARG A 173 2.52 -11.43 21.04
CA ARG A 173 2.77 -9.99 20.81
C ARG A 173 4.27 -9.71 20.77
N CYS A 174 5.02 -10.23 21.73
CA CYS A 174 6.48 -10.06 21.77
C CYS A 174 7.18 -10.70 20.57
N GLN A 175 6.72 -11.87 20.12
CA GLN A 175 7.22 -12.49 18.90
C GLN A 175 6.98 -11.60 17.68
N GLY A 176 5.76 -11.06 17.50
CA GLY A 176 5.44 -10.18 16.38
C GLY A 176 6.25 -8.88 16.40
N LEU A 177 6.44 -8.26 17.57
CA LEU A 177 7.28 -7.07 17.73
C LEU A 177 8.76 -7.36 17.42
N GLY A 178 9.29 -8.49 17.89
CA GLY A 178 10.66 -8.92 17.57
C GLY A 178 10.86 -9.22 16.08
N GLN A 179 9.88 -9.82 15.42
CA GLN A 179 9.90 -10.02 13.96
C GLN A 179 9.87 -8.69 13.20
N ALA A 180 9.04 -7.74 13.64
CA ALA A 180 9.00 -6.40 13.06
C ALA A 180 10.34 -5.67 13.21
N GLU A 181 10.97 -5.75 14.40
CA GLU A 181 12.28 -5.16 14.66
C GLU A 181 13.38 -5.80 13.78
N ALA A 182 13.40 -7.13 13.71
CA ALA A 182 14.35 -7.86 12.88
C ALA A 182 14.21 -7.49 11.39
N MET A 183 12.98 -7.27 10.92
CA MET A 183 12.72 -6.84 9.56
C MET A 183 13.32 -5.45 9.26
N LEU A 184 13.18 -4.49 10.19
CA LEU A 184 13.79 -3.16 10.03
C LEU A 184 15.32 -3.23 10.04
N LYS A 185 15.91 -4.06 10.92
CA LYS A 185 17.38 -4.27 10.96
C LYS A 185 17.93 -4.86 9.66
N GLN A 186 17.14 -5.62 8.91
CA GLN A 186 17.50 -6.22 7.62
C GLN A 186 17.17 -5.31 6.43
N THR A 187 16.54 -4.16 6.65
CA THR A 187 16.10 -3.27 5.56
C THR A 187 17.34 -2.68 4.86
N PRO A 188 17.46 -2.79 3.52
CA PRO A 188 18.44 -2.04 2.74
C PRO A 188 18.39 -0.54 3.03
N ALA A 189 19.41 0.23 2.66
CA ALA A 189 19.39 1.67 2.86
C ALA A 189 18.14 2.30 2.19
N PRO A 190 17.19 2.88 2.95
CA PRO A 190 15.97 3.40 2.37
C PRO A 190 16.26 4.69 1.59
N PRO A 191 15.53 4.94 0.50
CA PRO A 191 15.57 6.24 -0.17
C PRO A 191 15.02 7.34 0.76
N ALA A 192 15.33 8.60 0.47
CA ALA A 192 15.06 9.73 1.34
C ALA A 192 13.58 9.85 1.72
N GLU A 193 12.69 9.53 0.78
CA GLU A 193 11.24 9.56 0.92
C GLU A 193 10.72 8.58 1.98
N LEU A 194 11.43 7.46 2.20
CA LEU A 194 11.03 6.42 3.16
C LEU A 194 11.79 6.49 4.49
N MET A 195 12.79 7.37 4.60
CA MET A 195 13.62 7.47 5.81
C MET A 195 12.79 7.83 7.04
N ASN A 196 11.85 8.77 6.90
CA ASN A 196 10.97 9.18 7.99
C ASN A 196 10.06 8.04 8.46
N ASP A 197 9.51 7.25 7.54
CA ASP A 197 8.66 6.11 7.86
C ASP A 197 9.44 4.98 8.54
N HIS A 198 10.68 4.71 8.08
CA HIS A 198 11.58 3.78 8.75
C HIS A 198 11.83 4.21 10.20
N GLN A 199 12.31 5.45 10.42
CA GLN A 199 12.62 5.95 11.77
C GLN A 199 11.40 5.94 12.69
N ARG A 200 10.23 6.33 12.16
CA ARG A 200 8.97 6.29 12.88
C ARG A 200 8.62 4.86 13.31
N LEU A 201 8.67 3.88 12.39
CA LEU A 201 8.37 2.49 12.71
C LEU A 201 9.36 1.91 13.73
N GLN A 202 10.65 2.20 13.58
CA GLN A 202 11.67 1.80 14.53
C GLN A 202 11.34 2.32 15.95
N THR A 203 11.06 3.62 16.05
CA THR A 203 10.70 4.27 17.32
C THR A 203 9.45 3.63 17.94
N LEU A 204 8.43 3.36 17.14
CA LEU A 204 7.19 2.73 17.61
C LEU A 204 7.43 1.30 18.11
N ILE A 205 8.20 0.48 17.38
CA ILE A 205 8.53 -0.88 17.77
C ILE A 205 9.31 -0.89 19.09
N GLU A 206 10.33 -0.04 19.22
CA GLU A 206 11.12 0.09 20.44
C GLU A 206 10.29 0.54 21.65
N GLN A 207 9.33 1.45 21.43
CA GLN A 207 8.38 1.86 22.47
C GLN A 207 7.48 0.70 22.89
N GLU A 208 6.93 -0.04 21.94
CA GLU A 208 5.99 -1.13 22.21
C GLU A 208 6.66 -2.35 22.84
N LEU A 209 7.92 -2.66 22.46
CA LEU A 209 8.73 -3.67 23.11
C LEU A 209 8.96 -3.34 24.60
N ARG A 210 9.32 -2.09 24.91
CA ARG A 210 9.51 -1.62 26.29
C ARG A 210 8.21 -1.65 27.09
N LYS A 211 7.12 -1.12 26.55
CA LYS A 211 5.80 -1.12 27.22
C LYS A 211 5.28 -2.53 27.50
N SER A 212 5.54 -3.47 26.59
CA SER A 212 5.05 -4.85 26.71
C SER A 212 5.94 -5.74 27.58
N HIS A 213 7.02 -5.20 28.16
CA HIS A 213 8.03 -5.95 28.91
C HIS A 213 8.53 -7.20 28.17
N CYS A 214 8.64 -7.12 26.85
CA CYS A 214 9.21 -8.19 26.06
C CYS A 214 10.69 -8.31 26.44
N ALA A 215 11.06 -9.37 27.16
CA ALA A 215 12.46 -9.68 27.40
C ALA A 215 13.16 -9.66 26.04
N GLN A 216 14.32 -9.00 25.95
CA GLN A 216 15.14 -9.05 24.75
C GLN A 216 15.38 -10.53 24.46
N ALA A 217 14.70 -11.07 23.44
CA ALA A 217 14.91 -12.45 23.06
C ALA A 217 16.41 -12.59 22.80
N PRO A 218 17.08 -13.60 23.37
CA PRO A 218 18.49 -13.84 23.05
C PRO A 218 18.57 -13.94 21.53
N GLY A 219 19.39 -13.07 20.92
CA GLY A 219 19.53 -13.01 19.47
C GLY A 219 19.84 -14.40 18.90
N PRO A 220 19.46 -14.69 17.64
CA PRO A 220 19.83 -15.95 17.02
C PRO A 220 21.36 -16.08 17.06
N ALA A 221 21.83 -17.17 17.66
CA ALA A 221 23.24 -17.57 17.69
C ALA A 221 23.70 -17.98 16.29
#